data_AF-A0A2N7XHU4-F1
#
_entry.id   AF-A0A2N7XHU4-F1
#
_cell.length_a   1.000
_cell.length_b   1.000
_cell.length_c   1.000
_cell.angle_alpha   90.00
_cell.angle_beta   90.00
_cell.angle_gamma   90.00
#
_symmetry.space_group_name_H-M   'P 1'
#
loop_
_entity.id
_entity.type
_entity.pdbx_description
1 polymer ?
#
loop_
_entity_poly.entity_id
_entity_poly.type
_entity_poly.pdbx_seq_one_letter_code
_entity_poly.pdbx_strand_id
1 'polypeptide(L)'
;MLKVLKRVFNVLYPDRRPEREKAREREFILAVNKLKTLSVTDRGGMAINPEEIREQVITSREQLKHLVHMPGAPRRPLKVVTDIQVDQGASSIVGASVDGLDCIEVVAWRRLPSGAAVRYVSLQSTRTGRYAVATASLFSGGTESLPSWVDANTNRQVASAVQSELQWFTTVSEAMDAWDAAL
;
A
#
# COMPACT_ATOMS: atom_id res chain seq x y z
N MET A 1 -32.77 30.02 18.05
CA MET A 1 -33.66 28.88 17.70
C MET A 1 -32.90 27.63 17.24
N LEU A 2 -32.00 27.70 16.24
CA LEU A 2 -31.36 26.51 15.63
C LEU A 2 -30.57 25.59 16.61
N LYS A 3 -29.92 26.16 17.64
CA LYS A 3 -29.15 25.40 18.65
C LYS A 3 -30.02 24.55 19.58
N VAL A 4 -31.23 25.04 19.90
CA VAL A 4 -32.18 24.34 20.79
C VAL A 4 -32.79 23.16 20.04
N LEU A 5 -33.19 23.38 18.79
CA LEU A 5 -33.65 22.32 17.87
C LEU A 5 -32.60 21.23 17.66
N LYS A 6 -31.32 21.59 17.41
CA LYS A 6 -30.23 20.60 17.31
C LYS A 6 -30.04 19.77 18.58
N ARG A 7 -30.18 20.38 19.77
CA ARG A 7 -30.10 19.65 21.06
C ARG A 7 -31.24 18.65 21.21
N VAL A 8 -32.47 19.07 20.94
CA VAL A 8 -33.65 18.19 21.03
C VAL A 8 -33.55 17.06 20.01
N PHE A 9 -33.12 17.36 18.78
CA PHE A 9 -32.96 16.36 17.72
C PHE A 9 -31.83 15.36 18.02
N ASN A 10 -30.70 15.80 18.58
CA ASN A 10 -29.62 14.91 19.02
C ASN A 10 -30.00 14.02 20.20
N VAL A 11 -30.99 14.42 21.01
CA VAL A 11 -31.54 13.60 22.10
C VAL A 11 -32.51 12.55 21.55
N LEU A 12 -33.37 12.92 20.59
CA LEU A 12 -34.27 11.97 19.93
C LEU A 12 -33.56 11.00 18.97
N TYR A 13 -32.54 11.49 18.27
CA TYR A 13 -31.75 10.74 17.29
C TYR A 13 -30.26 10.86 17.63
N PRO A 14 -29.81 10.14 18.68
CA PRO A 14 -28.42 10.17 19.06
C PRO A 14 -27.56 9.59 17.94
N ASP A 15 -26.52 10.32 17.55
CA ASP A 15 -25.52 9.83 16.62
C ASP A 15 -24.74 8.68 17.28
N ARG A 16 -25.05 7.45 16.86
CA ARG A 16 -24.47 6.21 17.40
C ARG A 16 -23.10 5.86 16.80
N ARG A 17 -22.59 6.68 15.88
CA ARG A 17 -21.28 6.44 15.26
C ARG A 17 -20.16 6.53 16.30
N PRO A 18 -19.09 5.73 16.16
CA PRO A 18 -17.91 5.81 17.03
C PRO A 18 -17.36 7.23 17.13
N GLU A 19 -16.86 7.62 18.32
CA GLU A 19 -16.30 8.97 18.53
C GLU A 19 -15.11 9.26 17.59
N ARG A 20 -14.37 8.22 17.18
CA ARG A 20 -13.30 8.34 16.18
C ARG A 20 -13.83 8.80 14.81
N GLU A 21 -15.01 8.34 14.41
CA GLU A 21 -15.62 8.75 13.14
C GLU A 21 -16.10 10.20 13.20
N LYS A 22 -16.74 10.57 14.31
CA LYS A 22 -17.17 11.97 14.54
C LYS A 22 -15.98 12.93 14.59
N ALA A 23 -14.90 12.52 15.24
CA ALA A 23 -13.66 13.31 15.29
C ALA A 23 -13.07 13.48 13.88
N ARG A 24 -12.97 12.40 13.10
CA ARG A 24 -12.52 12.44 11.71
C ARG A 24 -13.40 13.33 10.83
N GLU A 25 -14.72 13.25 10.97
CA GLU A 25 -15.65 14.10 10.23
C GLU A 25 -15.48 15.58 10.58
N ARG A 26 -15.31 15.91 11.87
CA ARG A 26 -15.03 17.29 12.30
C ARG A 26 -13.70 17.79 11.77
N GLU A 27 -12.65 16.99 11.82
CA GLU A 27 -11.34 17.33 11.26
C GLU A 27 -11.43 17.56 9.75
N PHE A 28 -12.17 16.71 9.04
CA PHE A 28 -12.44 16.89 7.62
C PHE A 28 -13.17 18.20 7.32
N ILE A 29 -14.27 18.48 8.01
CA ILE A 29 -15.04 19.73 7.85
C ILE A 29 -14.16 20.95 8.15
N LEU A 30 -13.35 20.89 9.21
CA LEU A 30 -12.42 21.97 9.56
C LEU A 30 -11.34 22.16 8.49
N ALA A 31 -10.83 21.08 7.89
CA ALA A 31 -9.85 21.17 6.81
C ALA A 31 -10.48 21.76 5.53
N VAL A 32 -11.67 21.29 5.17
CA VAL A 32 -12.42 21.75 3.99
C VAL A 32 -12.81 23.23 4.13
N ASN A 33 -13.23 23.67 5.31
CA ASN A 33 -13.55 25.08 5.59
C ASN A 33 -12.33 26.01 5.57
N LYS A 34 -11.10 25.48 5.59
CA LYS A 34 -9.88 26.29 5.43
C LYS A 34 -9.56 26.58 3.96
N LEU A 35 -10.18 25.86 3.03
CA LEU A 35 -9.98 26.07 1.60
C LEU A 35 -10.71 27.35 1.18
N LYS A 36 -9.97 28.28 0.58
CA LYS A 36 -10.44 29.61 0.21
C LYS A 36 -11.29 29.58 -1.06
N THR A 37 -10.97 28.68 -2.00
CA THR A 37 -11.63 28.63 -3.32
C THR A 37 -12.76 27.62 -3.40
N LEU A 38 -13.03 26.89 -2.32
CA LEU A 38 -14.14 25.96 -2.27
C LEU A 38 -15.47 26.71 -2.30
N SER A 39 -16.27 26.42 -3.32
CA SER A 39 -17.62 26.95 -3.48
C SER A 39 -18.58 25.86 -3.93
N VAL A 40 -19.87 26.09 -3.66
CA VAL A 40 -20.95 25.22 -4.12
C VAL A 40 -21.61 25.89 -5.31
N THR A 41 -21.76 25.15 -6.41
CA THR A 41 -22.44 25.64 -7.61
C THR A 41 -23.96 25.56 -7.44
N ASP A 42 -24.69 26.33 -8.24
CA ASP A 42 -26.17 26.38 -8.19
C ASP A 42 -26.84 25.01 -8.44
N ARG A 43 -26.11 24.06 -9.04
CA ARG A 43 -26.56 22.68 -9.27
C ARG A 43 -26.15 21.71 -8.15
N GLY A 44 -25.62 22.22 -7.05
CA GLY A 44 -25.16 21.42 -5.91
C GLY A 44 -23.80 20.73 -6.12
N GLY A 45 -23.07 21.08 -7.19
CA GLY A 45 -21.70 20.60 -7.39
C GLY A 45 -20.69 21.38 -6.55
N MET A 46 -19.50 20.82 -6.34
CA MET A 46 -18.40 21.53 -5.68
C MET A 46 -17.40 22.03 -6.73
N ALA A 47 -17.00 23.28 -6.60
CA ALA A 47 -15.94 23.89 -7.38
C ALA A 47 -14.78 24.28 -6.46
N ILE A 48 -13.55 23.97 -6.87
CA ILE A 48 -12.33 24.29 -6.14
C ILE A 48 -11.20 24.58 -7.13
N ASN A 49 -10.31 25.50 -6.78
CA ASN A 49 -9.11 25.75 -7.58
C ASN A 49 -8.11 24.60 -7.38
N PRO A 50 -7.72 23.88 -8.44
CA PRO A 50 -6.76 22.78 -8.33
C PRO A 50 -5.37 23.23 -7.82
N GLU A 51 -4.98 24.49 -8.08
CA GLU A 51 -3.69 25.01 -7.62
C GLU A 51 -3.63 25.16 -6.09
N GLU A 52 -4.75 25.51 -5.45
CA GLU A 52 -4.83 25.59 -3.99
C GLU A 52 -4.58 24.20 -3.35
N ILE A 53 -5.11 23.14 -3.95
CA ILE A 53 -4.86 21.76 -3.49
C ILE A 53 -3.38 21.42 -3.66
N ARG A 54 -2.77 21.80 -4.79
CA ARG A 54 -1.35 21.55 -5.05
C ARG A 54 -0.47 22.21 -3.98
N GLU A 55 -0.71 23.48 -3.68
CA GLU A 55 0.03 24.21 -2.64
C GLU A 55 -0.14 23.59 -1.25
N GLN A 56 -1.38 23.21 -0.89
CA GLN A 56 -1.68 22.54 0.38
C GLN A 56 -0.90 21.21 0.52
N VAL A 57 -0.84 20.41 -0.55
CA VAL A 57 -0.12 19.13 -0.57
C VAL A 57 1.38 19.34 -0.46
N ILE A 58 1.95 20.29 -1.22
CA ILE A 58 3.38 20.61 -1.16
C ILE A 58 3.76 21.08 0.25
N THR A 59 2.99 22.02 0.82
CA THR A 59 3.22 22.55 2.16
C THR A 59 3.14 21.45 3.22
N SER A 60 2.12 20.58 3.13
CA SER A 60 1.96 19.46 4.06
C SER A 60 3.13 18.48 3.95
N ARG A 61 3.60 18.19 2.73
CA ARG A 61 4.77 17.34 2.51
C ARG A 61 6.05 17.95 3.08
N GLU A 62 6.25 19.26 2.92
CA GLU A 62 7.39 19.98 3.48
C GLU A 62 7.39 19.90 5.02
N GLN A 63 6.23 20.13 5.65
CA GLN A 63 6.06 20.03 7.11
C GLN A 63 6.28 18.60 7.63
N LEU A 64 5.80 17.60 6.89
CA LEU A 64 5.88 16.19 7.24
C LEU A 64 7.11 15.48 6.70
N LYS A 65 8.08 16.22 6.16
CA LYS A 65 9.34 15.67 5.62
C LYS A 65 10.09 14.83 6.65
N HIS A 66 9.93 15.12 7.94
CA HIS A 66 10.51 14.36 9.04
C HIS A 66 9.92 12.94 9.21
N LEU A 67 8.70 12.68 8.73
CA LEU A 67 8.07 11.36 8.75
C LEU A 67 8.60 10.45 7.64
N VAL A 68 9.11 11.05 6.56
CA VAL A 68 9.71 10.31 5.45
C VAL A 68 11.20 10.22 5.74
N HIS A 69 11.69 9.01 6.06
CA HIS A 69 13.11 8.75 6.32
C HIS A 69 14.02 9.44 5.29
N MET A 70 14.95 10.24 5.78
CA MET A 70 15.97 10.88 4.95
C MET A 70 16.98 9.81 4.51
N PRO A 71 17.16 9.56 3.20
CA PRO A 71 18.22 8.67 2.71
C PRO A 71 19.56 9.37 2.95
N GLY A 72 20.21 9.07 4.08
CA GLY A 72 21.48 9.69 4.46
C GLY A 72 21.74 9.79 5.96
N ALA A 73 20.78 9.47 6.84
CA ALA A 73 21.10 9.33 8.26
C ALA A 73 22.07 8.14 8.43
N PRO A 74 23.25 8.32 9.06
CA PRO A 74 24.16 7.22 9.30
C PRO A 74 23.43 6.21 10.17
N ARG A 75 23.18 5.02 9.61
CA ARG A 75 22.68 3.88 10.38
C ARG A 75 23.64 3.72 11.56
N ARG A 76 23.16 4.00 12.77
CA ARG A 76 23.88 3.72 14.00
C ARG A 76 24.31 2.25 13.90
N PRO A 77 25.61 1.93 13.93
CA PRO A 77 26.02 0.53 13.89
C PRO A 77 25.37 -0.14 15.09
N LEU A 78 24.48 -1.09 14.80
CA LEU A 78 23.81 -1.91 15.79
C LEU A 78 24.92 -2.62 16.55
N LYS A 79 25.13 -2.21 17.80
CA LYS A 79 26.11 -2.83 18.68
C LYS A 79 25.55 -4.22 19.00
N VAL A 80 25.95 -5.21 18.20
CA VAL A 80 25.73 -6.62 18.49
C VAL A 80 26.45 -6.90 19.79
N VAL A 81 25.68 -7.03 20.87
CA VAL A 81 26.19 -7.50 22.16
C VAL A 81 26.46 -8.99 21.99
N THR A 82 27.71 -9.32 21.69
CA THR A 82 28.24 -10.68 21.85
C THR A 82 28.48 -10.93 23.33
N ASP A 83 27.44 -11.35 24.04
CA ASP A 83 27.57 -11.98 25.35
C ASP A 83 26.38 -12.91 25.55
N ILE A 84 26.44 -14.11 24.97
CA ILE A 84 25.81 -15.28 25.58
C ILE A 84 26.80 -16.44 25.47
N GLN A 85 27.38 -16.75 26.62
CA GLN A 85 28.18 -17.95 26.87
C GLN A 85 27.37 -19.22 26.58
N VAL A 86 28.12 -20.17 26.04
CA VAL A 86 27.83 -21.59 25.88
C VAL A 86 27.11 -22.18 27.11
N ASP A 87 25.95 -22.80 26.88
CA ASP A 87 25.69 -24.10 27.48
C ASP A 87 24.92 -25.00 26.51
N GLN A 88 25.29 -26.27 26.51
CA GLN A 88 24.84 -27.30 25.58
C GLN A 88 23.42 -27.77 25.92
N GLY A 89 22.58 -27.92 24.90
CA GLY A 89 21.30 -28.60 24.99
C GLY A 89 20.71 -28.77 23.60
N ALA A 90 20.85 -29.97 23.04
CA ALA A 90 20.42 -30.30 21.70
C ALA A 90 18.91 -30.05 21.49
N SER A 91 18.59 -29.17 20.55
CA SER A 91 17.40 -29.31 19.69
C SER A 91 17.70 -28.63 18.38
N SER A 92 17.71 -29.42 17.32
CA SER A 92 17.85 -28.97 15.94
C SER A 92 16.72 -28.00 15.61
N ILE A 93 17.02 -26.70 15.65
CA ILE A 93 16.27 -25.72 14.90
C ILE A 93 17.28 -25.25 13.86
N VAL A 94 17.13 -25.78 12.66
CA VAL A 94 17.70 -25.21 11.44
C VAL A 94 17.28 -23.75 11.45
N GLY A 95 18.18 -22.89 11.93
CA GLY A 95 18.06 -21.46 11.77
C GLY A 95 18.09 -21.24 10.27
N ALA A 96 16.90 -21.10 9.67
CA ALA A 96 16.77 -20.45 8.39
C ALA A 96 17.47 -19.10 8.58
N SER A 97 18.73 -19.04 8.11
CA SER A 97 19.46 -17.82 7.96
C SER A 97 18.52 -16.88 7.24
N VAL A 98 18.02 -15.85 7.94
CA VAL A 98 17.30 -14.74 7.32
C VAL A 98 18.35 -13.92 6.59
N ASP A 99 18.90 -14.55 5.57
CA ASP A 99 19.69 -13.91 4.54
C ASP A 99 18.68 -13.06 3.80
N GLY A 100 18.78 -11.73 3.98
CA GLY A 100 17.88 -10.80 3.32
C GLY A 100 17.91 -11.09 1.82
N LEU A 101 16.79 -11.56 1.27
CA LEU A 101 16.62 -11.76 -0.16
C LEU A 101 16.51 -10.38 -0.79
N ASP A 102 17.66 -9.86 -1.23
CA ASP A 102 17.70 -8.70 -2.11
C ASP A 102 17.01 -9.09 -3.43
N CYS A 103 15.85 -8.51 -3.68
CA CYS A 103 15.06 -8.78 -4.88
C CYS A 103 14.67 -7.50 -5.62
N ILE A 104 14.59 -7.60 -6.95
CA ILE A 104 14.11 -6.55 -7.84
C ILE A 104 12.72 -6.95 -8.33
N GLU A 105 11.78 -6.01 -8.35
CA GLU A 105 10.49 -6.22 -8.96
C GLU A 105 10.60 -6.20 -10.49
N VAL A 106 10.07 -7.24 -11.14
CA VAL A 106 10.02 -7.42 -12.59
C VAL A 106 8.57 -7.59 -13.00
N VAL A 107 8.09 -6.69 -13.89
CA VAL A 107 6.72 -6.74 -14.41
C VAL A 107 6.73 -7.36 -15.79
N ALA A 108 5.98 -8.44 -15.97
CA ALA A 108 5.81 -9.14 -17.24
C ALA A 108 4.33 -9.15 -17.66
N TRP A 109 4.08 -9.19 -18.97
CA TRP A 109 2.73 -9.22 -19.52
C TRP A 109 2.56 -10.42 -20.47
N ARG A 110 1.42 -11.08 -20.41
CA ARG A 110 1.04 -12.19 -21.31
C ARG A 110 -0.31 -11.90 -21.94
N ARG A 111 -0.39 -12.05 -23.26
CA ARG A 111 -1.66 -11.94 -23.98
C ARG A 111 -2.30 -13.32 -24.10
N LEU A 112 -3.59 -13.42 -23.76
CA LEU A 112 -4.35 -14.65 -23.84
C LEU A 112 -5.09 -14.77 -25.18
N PRO A 113 -5.37 -16.00 -25.67
CA PRO A 113 -6.14 -16.21 -26.90
C PRO A 113 -7.55 -15.61 -26.86
N SER A 114 -8.12 -15.42 -25.68
CA SER A 114 -9.42 -14.77 -25.45
C SER A 114 -9.41 -13.26 -25.73
N GLY A 115 -8.25 -12.67 -26.00
CA GLY A 115 -8.07 -11.22 -26.15
C GLY A 115 -7.79 -10.49 -24.83
N ALA A 116 -7.87 -11.16 -23.69
CA ALA A 116 -7.43 -10.64 -22.40
C ALA A 116 -5.89 -10.57 -22.28
N ALA A 117 -5.39 -9.80 -21.33
CA ALA A 117 -3.98 -9.71 -20.98
C ALA A 117 -3.78 -9.94 -19.48
N VAL A 118 -2.73 -10.64 -19.07
CA VAL A 118 -2.37 -10.86 -17.67
C VAL A 118 -1.07 -10.10 -17.37
N ARG A 119 -1.07 -9.31 -16.29
CA ARG A 119 0.13 -8.68 -15.72
C ARG A 119 0.66 -9.55 -14.59
N TYR A 120 1.90 -9.98 -14.67
CA TYR A 120 2.58 -10.71 -13.61
C TYR A 120 3.58 -9.77 -12.94
N VAL A 121 3.58 -9.76 -11.61
CA VAL A 121 4.63 -9.12 -10.82
C VAL A 121 5.50 -10.22 -10.24
N SER A 122 6.74 -10.28 -10.72
CA SER A 122 7.73 -11.26 -10.32
C SER A 122 8.83 -10.60 -9.51
N LEU A 123 9.47 -11.37 -8.65
CA LEU A 123 10.67 -10.98 -7.93
C LEU A 123 11.86 -11.67 -8.60
N GLN A 124 12.89 -10.89 -8.92
CA GLN A 124 14.18 -11.41 -9.34
C GLN A 124 15.17 -11.31 -8.20
N SER A 125 15.76 -12.43 -7.79
CA SER A 125 16.85 -12.44 -6.82
C SER A 125 18.10 -11.79 -7.43
N THR A 126 18.69 -10.81 -6.75
CA THR A 126 19.94 -10.18 -7.21
C THR A 126 21.15 -11.10 -7.08
N ARG A 127 21.04 -12.13 -6.22
CA ARG A 127 22.12 -13.10 -5.97
C ARG A 127 22.13 -14.25 -6.97
N THR A 128 20.95 -14.82 -7.26
CA THR A 128 20.83 -16.01 -8.10
C THR A 128 20.30 -15.72 -9.50
N GLY A 129 19.79 -14.51 -9.74
CA GLY A 129 19.15 -14.13 -11.00
C GLY A 129 17.81 -14.83 -11.26
N ARG A 130 17.35 -15.69 -10.34
CA ARG A 130 16.11 -16.47 -10.47
C ARG A 130 14.87 -15.62 -10.25
N TYR A 131 13.76 -16.09 -10.80
CA TYR A 131 12.47 -15.40 -10.79
C TYR A 131 11.42 -16.17 -10.01
N ALA A 132 10.57 -15.47 -9.27
CA ALA A 132 9.37 -16.04 -8.67
C ALA A 132 8.18 -15.10 -8.90
N VAL A 133 7.03 -15.62 -9.31
CA VAL A 133 5.81 -14.81 -9.43
C VAL A 133 5.24 -14.57 -8.04
N ALA A 134 5.01 -13.30 -7.71
CA ALA A 134 4.41 -12.88 -6.45
C ALA A 134 2.91 -12.62 -6.58
N THR A 135 2.46 -12.12 -7.73
CA THR A 135 1.04 -11.91 -8.04
C THR A 135 0.79 -11.81 -9.55
N ALA A 136 -0.45 -12.11 -9.96
CA ALA A 136 -0.92 -11.97 -11.33
C ALA A 136 -2.30 -11.28 -11.36
N SER A 137 -2.47 -10.35 -12.30
CA SER A 137 -3.70 -9.57 -12.50
C SER A 137 -4.22 -9.72 -13.92
N LEU A 138 -5.46 -10.20 -14.07
CA LEU A 138 -6.13 -10.36 -15.37
C LEU A 138 -6.84 -9.07 -15.80
N PHE A 139 -6.59 -8.65 -17.04
CA PHE A 139 -7.18 -7.51 -17.73
C PHE A 139 -7.96 -8.02 -18.94
N SER A 140 -9.29 -8.06 -18.86
CA SER A 140 -10.17 -8.39 -19.98
C SER A 140 -10.77 -7.11 -20.55
N GLY A 141 -10.85 -7.00 -21.87
CA GLY A 141 -11.30 -5.80 -22.61
C GLY A 141 -12.79 -5.45 -22.48
N GLY A 142 -13.44 -5.80 -21.37
CA GLY A 142 -14.88 -5.56 -21.11
C GLY A 142 -15.19 -4.53 -20.03
N THR A 143 -14.19 -3.98 -19.35
CA THR A 143 -14.39 -2.96 -18.32
C THR A 143 -13.37 -1.85 -18.49
N GLU A 144 -13.87 -0.65 -18.85
CA GLU A 144 -13.15 0.61 -18.71
C GLU A 144 -12.45 0.62 -17.35
N SER A 145 -11.12 0.77 -17.40
CA SER A 145 -10.17 0.95 -16.30
C SER A 145 -10.76 0.96 -14.89
N LEU A 146 -10.47 -0.07 -14.08
CA LEU A 146 -10.61 0.06 -12.64
C LEU A 146 -9.71 1.20 -12.13
N PRO A 147 -10.16 2.03 -11.15
CA PRO A 147 -9.38 3.16 -10.68
C PRO A 147 -8.07 2.73 -10.00
N SER A 148 -7.08 3.63 -9.99
CA SER A 148 -5.71 3.41 -9.47
C SER A 148 -5.59 2.93 -8.01
N TRP A 149 -6.67 2.89 -7.22
CA TRP A 149 -6.66 2.30 -5.87
C TRP A 149 -6.69 0.77 -5.86
N VAL A 150 -7.03 0.10 -6.98
CA VAL A 150 -6.93 -1.36 -7.12
C VAL A 150 -5.46 -1.82 -7.17
N ASP A 151 -4.53 -0.92 -7.52
CA ASP A 151 -3.08 -1.19 -7.51
C ASP A 151 -2.48 -1.18 -6.08
N ALA A 152 -3.20 -0.65 -5.08
CA ALA A 152 -2.76 -0.68 -3.68
C ALA A 152 -2.72 -2.10 -3.08
N ASN A 153 -3.39 -3.07 -3.71
CA ASN A 153 -3.34 -4.47 -3.29
C ASN A 153 -2.10 -5.19 -3.82
N THR A 154 -1.57 -4.78 -4.99
CA THR A 154 -0.42 -5.42 -5.63
C THR A 154 0.81 -5.40 -4.70
N ASN A 155 1.17 -4.23 -4.18
CA ASN A 155 2.34 -4.09 -3.28
C ASN A 155 2.16 -4.89 -1.99
N ARG A 156 0.93 -4.97 -1.47
CA ARG A 156 0.62 -5.78 -0.28
C ARG A 156 0.77 -7.26 -0.59
N GLN A 157 0.27 -7.71 -1.75
CA GLN A 157 0.38 -9.10 -2.20
C GLN A 157 1.83 -9.49 -2.45
N VAL A 158 2.62 -8.62 -3.08
CA VAL A 158 4.06 -8.81 -3.25
C VAL A 158 4.75 -8.89 -1.89
N ALA A 159 4.46 -7.95 -0.97
CA ALA A 159 5.03 -7.98 0.37
C ALA A 159 4.65 -9.25 1.16
N SER A 160 3.42 -9.75 1.03
CA SER A 160 3.03 -11.03 1.62
C SER A 160 3.70 -12.22 0.96
N ALA A 161 3.89 -12.17 -0.37
CA ALA A 161 4.55 -13.22 -1.13
C ALA A 161 6.03 -13.34 -0.73
N VAL A 162 6.73 -12.21 -0.50
CA VAL A 162 8.10 -12.18 0.05
C VAL A 162 8.19 -12.83 1.43
N GLN A 163 7.12 -12.76 2.23
CA GLN A 163 7.07 -13.39 3.55
C GLN A 163 6.72 -14.89 3.49
N SER A 164 6.27 -15.38 2.33
CA SER A 164 5.92 -16.78 2.09
C SER A 164 6.99 -17.51 1.28
N GLU A 165 6.91 -18.83 1.22
CA GLU A 165 7.86 -19.65 0.47
C GLU A 165 7.57 -19.58 -1.05
N LEU A 166 8.35 -18.77 -1.76
CA LEU A 166 8.24 -18.60 -3.20
C LEU A 166 9.00 -19.70 -3.95
N GLN A 167 8.39 -20.22 -5.02
CA GLN A 167 9.06 -21.11 -5.96
C GLN A 167 9.88 -20.30 -6.97
N TRP A 168 11.18 -20.54 -7.02
CA TRP A 168 12.13 -19.79 -7.84
C TRP A 168 12.55 -20.57 -9.10
N PHE A 169 12.40 -19.94 -10.26
CA PHE A 169 12.65 -20.49 -11.59
C PHE A 169 13.79 -19.77 -12.31
N THR A 170 14.31 -20.39 -13.37
CA THR A 170 15.47 -19.87 -14.10
C THR A 170 15.09 -18.72 -15.04
N THR A 171 13.87 -18.75 -15.57
CA THR A 171 13.34 -17.70 -16.44
C THR A 171 12.02 -17.16 -15.91
N VAL A 172 11.69 -15.93 -16.31
CA VAL A 172 10.40 -15.31 -15.98
C VAL A 172 9.23 -16.08 -16.62
N SER A 173 9.41 -16.64 -17.82
CA SER A 173 8.35 -17.41 -18.49
C SER A 173 8.03 -18.69 -17.75
N GLU A 174 9.04 -19.43 -17.28
CA GLU A 174 8.83 -20.64 -16.46
C GLU A 174 8.07 -20.31 -15.17
N ALA A 175 8.41 -19.19 -14.52
CA ALA A 175 7.72 -18.75 -13.32
C ALA A 175 6.24 -18.41 -13.60
N MET A 176 5.96 -17.77 -14.74
CA MET A 176 4.59 -17.46 -15.18
C MET A 176 3.81 -18.75 -15.53
N ASP A 177 4.45 -19.71 -16.22
CA ASP A 177 3.83 -20.99 -16.59
C ASP A 177 3.51 -21.84 -15.36
N ALA A 178 4.42 -21.88 -14.38
CA ALA A 178 4.19 -22.55 -13.11
C ALA A 178 3.05 -21.91 -12.30
N TRP A 179 2.96 -20.57 -12.32
CA TRP A 179 1.86 -19.84 -11.69
C TRP A 179 0.52 -20.17 -12.35
N ASP A 180 0.46 -20.14 -13.69
CA ASP A 180 -0.76 -20.44 -14.44
C ASP A 180 -1.20 -21.91 -14.25
N ALA A 181 -0.26 -22.85 -14.08
CA ALA A 181 -0.55 -24.26 -13.83
C ALA A 181 -1.04 -24.55 -12.39
N ALA A 182 -0.75 -23.66 -11.45
CA ALA A 182 -1.16 -23.79 -10.04
C ALA A 182 -2.57 -23.21 -9.76
N LEU A 183 -3.20 -22.60 -10.77
CA LEU A 183 -4.49 -21.90 -10.70
C LEU A 183 -5.64 -22.78 -11.17
#